data_AF-A0A7C8YWW9-F1
#
_entry.id   AF-A0A7C8YWW9-F1
#
_cell.length_a   1.000
_cell.length_b   1.000
_cell.length_c   1.000
_cell.angle_alpha   90.00
_cell.angle_beta   90.00
_cell.angle_gamma   90.00
#
_symmetry.space_group_name_H-M   'P 1'
#
loop_
_entity.id
_entity.type
_entity.pdbx_description
1 polymer ?
#
loop_
_entity_poly.entity_id
_entity_poly.type
_entity_poly.pdbx_seq_one_letter_code
_entity_poly.pdbx_strand_id
1 'polypeptide(L)'
;LAPYFPPTDPLKFTIAHKVFGASNIIKLLQDLPEYQRADAVSSMVYEANARLRDPVYGCAGAICQLQKQVSDLQAELAKARAEIVNTQCQQANLIAFICREMRQFQEVSP
;
A
#
# COMPACT_ATOMS: atom_id res chain seq x y z
N LEU A 1 16.73 -28.69 -1.65
CA LEU A 1 15.87 -27.87 -2.54
C LEU A 1 14.60 -28.59 -3.00
N ALA A 2 14.62 -29.91 -3.21
CA ALA A 2 13.49 -30.69 -3.74
C ALA A 2 12.11 -30.44 -3.08
N PRO A 3 11.98 -30.25 -1.74
CA PRO A 3 10.68 -29.93 -1.13
C PRO A 3 10.10 -28.57 -1.55
N TYR A 4 10.95 -27.62 -1.96
CA TYR A 4 10.54 -26.24 -2.26
C TYR A 4 10.51 -25.94 -3.76
N PHE A 5 11.22 -26.74 -4.55
CA PHE A 5 11.30 -26.67 -6.01
C PHE A 5 10.97 -28.04 -6.62
N PRO A 6 9.68 -28.41 -6.64
CA PRO A 6 9.26 -29.67 -7.22
C PRO A 6 9.45 -29.66 -8.74
N PRO A 7 9.70 -30.82 -9.37
CA PRO A 7 9.87 -30.91 -10.84
C PRO A 7 8.59 -30.55 -11.61
N THR A 8 7.44 -30.48 -10.94
CA THR A 8 6.17 -30.03 -11.51
C THR A 8 6.13 -28.52 -11.79
N ASP A 9 7.03 -27.74 -11.18
CA ASP A 9 7.15 -26.29 -11.40
C ASP A 9 8.62 -25.88 -11.61
N PRO A 10 9.19 -26.21 -12.80
CA PRO A 10 10.60 -25.93 -13.09
C PRO A 10 10.87 -24.42 -13.26
N LEU A 11 9.83 -23.63 -13.59
CA LEU A 11 9.95 -22.19 -13.79
C LEU A 11 10.32 -21.49 -12.47
N LYS A 12 9.70 -21.92 -11.37
CA LYS A 12 10.00 -21.41 -10.03
C LYS A 12 11.48 -21.48 -9.69
N PHE A 13 12.11 -22.62 -9.95
CA PHE A 13 13.55 -22.77 -9.74
C PHE A 13 14.36 -21.95 -10.74
N THR A 14 14.02 -22.00 -12.02
CA THR A 14 14.75 -21.29 -13.08
C THR A 14 14.84 -19.79 -12.81
N ILE A 15 13.73 -19.18 -12.38
CA ILE A 15 13.65 -17.75 -12.09
C ILE A 15 14.48 -17.39 -10.86
N ALA A 16 14.29 -18.10 -9.74
CA ALA A 16 15.06 -17.86 -8.52
C ALA A 16 16.56 -18.09 -8.76
N HIS A 17 16.91 -19.16 -9.46
CA HIS A 17 18.29 -19.51 -9.81
C HIS A 17 18.97 -18.41 -10.62
N LYS A 18 18.28 -17.82 -11.61
CA LYS A 18 18.86 -16.78 -12.47
C LYS A 18 19.26 -15.51 -11.72
N VAL A 19 18.56 -15.17 -10.64
CA VAL A 19 18.80 -13.93 -9.88
C VAL A 19 19.68 -14.18 -8.65
N PHE A 20 19.42 -15.25 -7.91
CA PHE A 20 20.12 -15.53 -6.65
C PHE A 20 21.26 -16.54 -6.82
N GLY A 21 21.14 -17.48 -7.75
CA GLY A 21 22.06 -18.62 -7.88
C GLY A 21 21.76 -19.75 -6.87
N ALA A 22 22.03 -20.99 -7.26
CA ALA A 22 21.67 -22.17 -6.46
C ALA A 22 22.34 -22.18 -5.08
N SER A 23 23.62 -21.84 -5.01
CA SER A 23 24.40 -21.85 -3.76
C SER A 23 23.87 -20.83 -2.75
N ASN A 24 23.49 -19.63 -3.21
CA ASN A 24 22.94 -18.60 -2.32
C ASN A 24 21.54 -18.98 -1.82
N ILE A 25 20.71 -19.57 -2.68
CA ILE A 25 19.39 -20.08 -2.25
C ILE A 25 19.58 -21.12 -1.15
N ILE A 26 20.48 -22.10 -1.33
CA ILE A 26 20.74 -23.13 -0.32
C ILE A 26 21.22 -22.50 0.99
N LYS A 27 22.20 -21.59 0.92
CA LYS A 27 22.76 -20.91 2.09
C LYS A 27 21.68 -20.15 2.87
N LEU A 28 20.89 -19.32 2.18
CA LEU A 28 19.81 -18.54 2.82
C LEU A 28 18.74 -19.43 3.46
N LEU A 29 18.41 -20.57 2.86
CA LEU A 29 17.44 -21.49 3.46
C LEU A 29 18.02 -22.23 4.68
N GLN A 30 19.31 -22.55 4.68
CA GLN A 30 19.97 -23.19 5.82
C GLN A 30 19.99 -22.29 7.06
N ASP A 31 20.09 -20.98 6.87
CA ASP A 31 20.08 -19.98 7.93
C ASP A 31 18.67 -19.77 8.55
N LEU A 32 17.63 -20.36 7.96
CA LEU A 32 16.24 -20.22 8.41
C LEU A 32 15.70 -21.49 9.07
N PRO A 33 14.83 -21.36 10.09
CA PRO A 33 14.02 -22.48 10.59
C PRO A 33 13.16 -23.10 9.49
N GLU A 34 12.94 -24.41 9.56
CA GLU A 34 12.25 -25.16 8.49
C GLU A 34 10.86 -24.60 8.14
N TYR A 35 10.11 -24.16 9.15
CA TYR A 35 8.76 -23.62 8.97
C TYR A 35 8.74 -22.32 8.16
N GLN A 36 9.84 -21.57 8.07
CA GLN A 36 9.93 -20.33 7.29
C GLN A 36 10.47 -20.53 5.87
N ARG A 37 11.11 -21.67 5.60
CA ARG A 37 11.82 -21.91 4.33
C ARG A 37 10.87 -21.89 3.12
N ALA A 38 9.65 -22.37 3.27
CA ALA A 38 8.65 -22.35 2.20
C ALA A 38 8.26 -20.91 1.80
N ASP A 39 8.02 -20.06 2.80
CA ASP A 39 7.71 -18.65 2.59
C ASP A 39 8.90 -17.89 2.02
N ALA A 40 10.10 -18.15 2.54
CA ALA A 40 11.34 -17.56 2.01
C ALA A 40 11.56 -17.90 0.52
N VAL A 41 11.33 -19.15 0.11
CA VAL A 41 11.40 -19.52 -1.31
C VAL A 41 10.36 -18.77 -2.14
N SER A 42 9.14 -18.62 -1.62
CA SER A 42 8.09 -17.87 -2.31
C SER A 42 8.47 -16.40 -2.49
N SER A 43 9.06 -15.76 -1.46
CA SER A 43 9.59 -14.40 -1.53
C SER A 43 10.73 -14.28 -2.54
N MET A 44 11.72 -15.18 -2.51
CA MET A 44 12.82 -15.19 -3.50
C MET A 44 12.31 -15.30 -4.93
N VAL A 45 11.31 -16.14 -5.18
CA VAL A 45 10.72 -16.30 -6.52
C VAL A 45 10.00 -15.03 -6.96
N TYR A 46 9.26 -14.39 -6.05
CA TYR A 46 8.61 -13.11 -6.33
C TYR A 46 9.64 -12.02 -6.65
N GLU A 47 10.66 -11.87 -5.82
CA GLU A 47 11.73 -10.88 -5.99
C GLU A 47 12.51 -11.11 -7.28
N ALA A 48 12.86 -12.36 -7.58
CA ALA A 48 13.52 -12.71 -8.83
C ALA A 48 12.65 -12.38 -10.04
N ASN A 49 11.35 -12.70 -10.01
CA ASN A 49 10.42 -12.32 -11.06
C ASN A 49 10.33 -10.80 -11.24
N ALA A 50 10.26 -10.05 -10.14
CA ALA A 50 10.24 -8.60 -10.20
C ALA A 50 11.52 -8.05 -10.83
N ARG A 51 12.69 -8.61 -10.47
CA ARG A 51 13.99 -8.24 -11.04
C ARG A 51 14.11 -8.59 -12.53
N LEU A 52 13.47 -9.66 -12.99
CA LEU A 52 13.44 -10.01 -14.42
C LEU A 52 12.57 -9.04 -15.23
N ARG A 53 11.47 -8.54 -14.66
CA ARG A 53 10.62 -7.52 -15.32
C ARG A 53 11.23 -6.13 -15.27
N ASP A 54 11.87 -5.79 -14.16
CA ASP A 54 12.56 -4.53 -13.94
C ASP A 54 14.01 -4.80 -13.48
N PRO A 55 14.96 -4.86 -14.45
CA PRO A 55 16.37 -5.10 -14.17
C PRO A 55 17.06 -3.96 -13.41
N VAL A 56 16.41 -2.81 -13.19
CA VAL A 56 16.99 -1.66 -12.49
C VAL A 56 16.50 -1.64 -11.04
N TYR A 57 15.18 -1.66 -10.83
CA TYR A 57 14.57 -1.48 -9.51
C TYR A 57 13.91 -2.75 -8.94
N GLY A 58 13.60 -3.75 -9.76
CA GLY A 58 12.97 -5.00 -9.30
C GLY A 58 11.74 -4.76 -8.42
N CYS A 59 11.70 -5.41 -7.25
CA CYS A 59 10.61 -5.22 -6.28
C CYS A 59 10.64 -3.85 -5.60
N ALA A 60 11.78 -3.15 -5.53
CA ALA A 60 11.86 -1.80 -4.97
C ALA A 60 11.05 -0.78 -5.79
N GLY A 61 10.94 -0.99 -7.11
CA GLY A 61 10.06 -0.19 -7.97
C GLY A 61 8.59 -0.33 -7.56
N ALA A 62 8.14 -1.56 -7.28
CA ALA A 62 6.78 -1.81 -6.80
C ALA A 62 6.53 -1.19 -5.41
N ILE A 63 7.51 -1.27 -4.50
CA ILE A 63 7.44 -0.63 -3.18
C ILE A 63 7.27 0.88 -3.33
N CYS A 64 8.10 1.52 -4.16
CA CYS A 64 8.03 2.96 -4.40
C CYS A 64 6.68 3.39 -4.97
N GLN A 65 6.13 2.64 -5.92
CA GLN A 65 4.82 2.91 -6.50
C GLN A 65 3.71 2.80 -5.45
N LEU A 66 3.73 1.76 -4.61
CA LEU A 66 2.75 1.59 -3.54
C LEU A 66 2.84 2.69 -2.48
N GLN A 67 4.06 3.08 -2.09
CA GLN A 67 4.27 4.19 -1.16
C GLN A 67 3.71 5.51 -1.71
N LYS A 68 3.92 5.77 -3.00
CA LYS A 68 3.33 6.93 -3.67
C LYS A 68 1.80 6.87 -3.65
N GLN A 69 1.20 5.73 -4.01
CA GLN A 69 -0.26 5.56 -3.98
C GLN A 69 -0.84 5.78 -2.58
N VAL A 70 -0.18 5.28 -1.53
CA VAL A 70 -0.58 5.53 -0.14
C VAL A 70 -0.55 7.02 0.18
N SER A 71 0.51 7.72 -0.22
CA SER A 71 0.62 9.18 -0.02
C SER A 71 -0.47 9.95 -0.77
N ASP A 72 -0.73 9.60 -2.02
CA ASP A 72 -1.73 10.25 -2.86
C ASP A 72 -3.15 10.05 -2.26
N LEU A 73 -3.48 8.82 -1.86
CA LEU A 73 -4.75 8.50 -1.20
C LEU A 73 -4.91 9.20 0.16
N GLN A 74 -3.84 9.34 0.93
CA GLN A 74 -3.87 10.11 2.18
C GLN A 74 -4.14 11.59 1.93
N ALA A 75 -3.56 12.18 0.88
CA ALA A 75 -3.81 13.56 0.49
C ALA A 75 -5.26 13.78 0.04
N GLU A 76 -5.80 12.87 -0.78
CA GLU A 76 -7.21 12.90 -1.20
C GLU A 76 -8.16 12.80 -0.01
N LEU A 77 -7.89 11.89 0.94
CA LEU A 77 -8.68 11.75 2.15
C LEU A 77 -8.63 13.01 3.03
N ALA A 78 -7.45 13.63 3.17
CA ALA A 78 -7.30 14.88 3.90
C ALA A 78 -8.10 16.02 3.26
N LYS A 79 -8.06 16.13 1.94
CA LYS A 79 -8.85 17.10 1.17
C LYS A 79 -10.35 16.89 1.37
N ALA A 80 -10.84 15.66 1.21
CA ALA A 80 -12.26 15.36 1.39
C ALA A 80 -12.75 15.67 2.82
N ARG A 81 -11.93 15.37 3.84
CA ARG A 81 -12.23 15.74 5.24
C ARG A 81 -12.30 17.26 5.44
N ALA A 82 -11.37 18.01 4.85
CA ALA A 82 -11.39 19.46 4.93
C ALA A 82 -12.64 20.06 4.26
N GLU A 83 -13.05 19.52 3.11
CA GLU A 83 -14.28 19.94 2.41
C GLU A 83 -15.55 19.70 3.23
N ILE A 84 -15.63 18.56 3.93
CA ILE A 84 -16.75 18.26 4.84
C ILE A 84 -16.82 19.29 5.96
N VAL A 85 -15.70 19.55 6.65
CA VAL A 85 -15.64 20.52 7.75
C VAL A 85 -15.99 21.93 7.29
N ASN A 86 -15.45 22.35 6.13
CA ASN A 86 -15.76 23.66 5.55
C ASN A 86 -17.27 23.80 5.27
N THR A 87 -17.88 22.78 4.66
CA THR A 87 -19.32 22.78 4.37
C THR A 87 -20.16 22.84 5.64
N GLN A 88 -19.80 22.08 6.68
CA GLN A 88 -20.48 22.12 7.98
C GLN A 88 -20.35 23.49 8.65
N CYS A 89 -19.18 24.12 8.57
CA CYS A 89 -18.96 25.46 9.11
C CYS A 89 -19.81 26.51 8.38
N GLN A 90 -19.85 26.46 7.04
CA GLN A 90 -20.69 27.34 6.24
C GLN A 90 -22.18 27.18 6.58
N GLN A 91 -22.65 25.94 6.75
CA GLN A 91 -24.03 25.67 7.16
C GLN A 91 -24.33 26.23 8.56
N ALA A 92 -23.44 26.05 9.53
CA ALA A 92 -23.59 26.60 10.87
C ALA A 92 -23.63 28.13 10.87
N ASN A 93 -22.77 28.77 10.08
CA ASN A 93 -22.75 30.23 9.93
C ASN A 93 -24.07 30.77 9.33
N LEU A 94 -24.61 30.08 8.33
CA LEU A 94 -25.89 30.44 7.72
C LEU A 94 -27.05 30.31 8.71
N ILE A 95 -27.09 29.21 9.47
CA ILE A 95 -28.10 29.01 10.52
C ILE A 95 -28.01 30.13 11.57
N ALA A 96 -26.80 30.45 12.03
CA ALA A 96 -26.60 31.52 13.01
C ALA A 96 -27.06 32.89 12.49
N PHE A 97 -26.84 33.18 11.20
CA PHE A 97 -27.35 34.38 10.54
C PHE A 97 -28.89 34.43 10.54
N ILE A 98 -29.54 33.36 10.08
CA ILE A 98 -31.01 33.27 10.04
C ILE A 98 -31.61 33.41 11.46
N CYS A 99 -31.04 32.74 12.46
CA CYS A 99 -31.52 32.83 13.84
C CYS A 99 -31.36 34.23 14.46
N ARG A 100 -30.41 35.05 13.99
CA ARG A 100 -30.28 36.46 14.42
C ARG A 100 -31.33 37.33 13.77
N GLU A 101 -31.50 37.20 12.45
CA GLU A 101 -32.54 37.92 11.69
C GLU A 101 -33.93 37.64 12.28
N MET A 102 -34.30 36.37 12.47
CA MET A 102 -35.60 36.00 13.05
C MET A 102 -35.85 36.60 14.44
N ARG A 103 -34.81 36.73 15.28
CA ARG A 103 -34.92 37.37 16.60
C ARG A 103 -35.16 38.87 16.50
N GLN A 104 -34.50 39.55 15.56
CA GLN A 104 -34.72 40.98 15.34
C GLN A 104 -36.16 41.28 14.89
N PHE A 105 -36.76 40.44 14.05
CA PHE A 105 -38.17 40.60 13.66
C PHE A 105 -39.15 40.37 14.81
N GLN A 106 -38.78 39.59 15.83
CA GLN A 106 -39.64 39.27 16.97
C GLN A 106 -39.62 40.35 18.06
N GLU A 107 -38.55 41.16 18.15
CA GLU A 107 -38.42 42.30 19.09
C GLU A 107 -39.07 43.60 18.58
N VAL A 108 -39.40 43.70 17.28
CA VAL A 108 -39.97 44.91 16.65
C VAL A 108 -41.50 44.85 16.54
N SER A 109 -42.16 43.83 17.10
CA SER A 109 -43.62 43.76 17.15
C SER A 109 -44.15 44.43 18.43
N PRO A 110 -45.02 45.47 18.34
CA PRO A 110 -45.61 46.16 19.49
C PRO A 110 -46.61 45.30 20.27
#